data_AF-A0A6A7SB96-F1
#
_entry.id   AF-A0A6A7SB96-F1
#
_cell.length_a   1.000
_cell.length_b   1.000
_cell.length_c   1.000
_cell.angle_alpha   90.00
_cell.angle_beta   90.00
_cell.angle_gamma   90.00
#
_symmetry.space_group_name_H-M   'P 1'
#
loop_
_entity.id
_entity.type
_entity.pdbx_description
1 polymer ?
#
loop_
_entity_poly.entity_id
_entity_poly.type
_entity_poly.pdbx_seq_one_letter_code
_entity_poly.pdbx_strand_id
1 'polypeptide(L)'
;MNDQPASVADEAAALWDFAVRVYGMQGIKDTCLAVQARYGLSISTLLGAIWTGAHGYGRMGATQLETTVRRATEWHREVIEPMRALRRRLRQQPPPGLETRTEALRHEVLRQELEAERIEQQLLLEDFPRGQCPVSAEAERWRDATANAALYTRKSCPRPEPQALDALARILGAAFPDVDGEAIKREAAAVWQVGGGCEGSGGA
;
A
#
# COMPACT_ATOMS: atom_id res chain seq x y z
N MET A 1 -24.71 -20.68 15.68
CA MET A 1 -23.65 -20.47 14.69
C MET A 1 -22.72 -19.46 15.33
N ASN A 2 -21.57 -19.90 15.84
CA ASN A 2 -20.66 -19.02 16.59
C ASN A 2 -20.02 -18.05 15.61
N ASP A 3 -20.50 -16.80 15.58
CA ASP A 3 -19.75 -15.67 15.02
C ASP A 3 -18.65 -15.32 16.01
N GLN A 4 -17.55 -16.08 15.96
CA GLN A 4 -16.29 -15.56 16.51
C GLN A 4 -15.77 -14.52 15.52
N PRO A 5 -15.38 -13.31 15.99
CA PRO A 5 -14.72 -12.35 15.11
C PRO A 5 -13.48 -13.00 14.50
N ALA A 6 -13.24 -12.74 13.21
CA ALA A 6 -12.06 -13.22 12.51
C ALA A 6 -10.79 -12.90 13.32
N SER A 7 -9.88 -13.85 13.43
CA SER A 7 -8.63 -13.59 14.14
C SER A 7 -7.76 -12.63 13.31
N VAL A 8 -6.82 -11.94 13.97
CA VAL A 8 -5.84 -11.07 13.28
C VAL A 8 -5.08 -11.86 12.19
N ALA A 9 -4.85 -13.16 12.40
CA ALA A 9 -4.20 -14.02 11.41
C ALA A 9 -5.08 -14.25 10.16
N ASP A 10 -6.39 -14.42 10.34
CA ASP A 10 -7.34 -14.60 9.23
C ASP A 10 -7.44 -13.31 8.40
N GLU A 11 -7.49 -12.16 9.06
CA GLU A 11 -7.52 -10.86 8.39
C GLU A 11 -6.21 -10.55 7.67
N ALA A 12 -5.05 -10.90 8.25
CA ALA A 12 -3.76 -10.78 7.60
C ALA A 12 -3.65 -11.68 6.35
N ALA A 13 -4.19 -12.90 6.41
CA ALA A 13 -4.27 -13.77 5.24
C ALA A 13 -5.19 -13.18 4.16
N ALA A 14 -6.36 -12.66 4.54
CA ALA A 14 -7.30 -12.04 3.60
C ALA A 14 -6.73 -10.77 2.93
N LEU A 15 -5.96 -9.96 3.69
CA LEU A 15 -5.22 -8.83 3.16
C LEU A 15 -4.17 -9.28 2.14
N TRP A 16 -3.39 -10.30 2.47
CA TRP A 16 -2.39 -10.83 1.54
C TRP A 16 -3.02 -11.35 0.24
N ASP A 17 -4.09 -12.13 0.34
CA ASP A 17 -4.80 -12.67 -0.82
C ASP A 17 -5.38 -11.55 -1.70
N PHE A 18 -5.91 -10.50 -1.08
CA PHE A 18 -6.32 -9.29 -1.79
C PHE A 18 -5.14 -8.64 -2.54
N ALA A 19 -4.01 -8.44 -1.86
CA ALA A 19 -2.84 -7.80 -2.44
C ALA A 19 -2.30 -8.60 -3.64
N VAL A 20 -2.19 -9.92 -3.50
CA VAL A 20 -1.78 -10.82 -4.59
C VAL A 20 -2.76 -10.76 -5.77
N ARG A 21 -4.08 -10.79 -5.49
CA ARG A 21 -5.11 -10.72 -6.53
C ARG A 21 -5.02 -9.40 -7.31
N VAL A 22 -5.01 -8.27 -6.62
CA VAL A 22 -4.94 -6.94 -7.26
C VAL A 22 -3.64 -6.79 -8.04
N TYR A 23 -2.50 -7.16 -7.45
CA TYR A 23 -1.20 -7.07 -8.12
C TYR A 23 -1.10 -7.95 -9.37
N GLY A 24 -1.79 -9.10 -9.37
CA GLY A 24 -1.87 -10.03 -10.50
C GLY A 24 -2.74 -9.57 -11.67
N MET A 25 -3.53 -8.50 -11.53
CA MET A 25 -4.38 -7.99 -12.60
C MET A 25 -3.57 -7.31 -13.72
N GLN A 26 -4.14 -7.30 -14.92
CA GLN A 26 -3.45 -6.88 -16.14
C GLN A 26 -2.90 -5.44 -16.03
N GLY A 27 -1.58 -5.31 -16.14
CA GLY A 27 -0.87 -4.03 -16.10
C GLY A 27 -0.80 -3.36 -14.72
N ILE A 28 -1.32 -3.98 -13.65
CA ILE A 28 -1.20 -3.43 -12.29
C ILE A 28 0.24 -3.55 -11.80
N LYS A 29 0.90 -4.69 -12.04
CA LYS A 29 2.32 -4.87 -11.75
C LYS A 29 3.19 -3.73 -12.31
N ASP A 30 3.04 -3.39 -13.59
CA ASP A 30 3.84 -2.34 -14.22
C ASP A 30 3.51 -0.95 -13.64
N THR A 31 2.23 -0.71 -13.33
CA THR A 31 1.78 0.52 -12.65
C THR A 31 2.42 0.66 -11.28
N CYS A 32 2.38 -0.40 -10.47
CA CYS A 32 3.01 -0.47 -9.16
C CYS A 32 4.53 -0.25 -9.24
N LEU A 33 5.21 -0.88 -10.20
CA LEU A 33 6.65 -0.68 -10.40
C LEU A 33 6.98 0.76 -10.80
N ALA A 34 6.15 1.40 -11.63
CA ALA A 34 6.35 2.79 -12.04
C ALA A 34 6.21 3.76 -10.85
N VAL A 35 5.17 3.61 -10.01
CA VAL A 35 5.01 4.47 -8.83
C VAL A 35 6.04 4.18 -7.75
N GLN A 36 6.44 2.91 -7.55
CA GLN A 36 7.53 2.57 -6.64
C GLN A 36 8.83 3.24 -7.08
N ALA A 37 9.17 3.18 -8.38
CA ALA A 37 10.39 3.80 -8.90
C ALA A 37 10.36 5.33 -8.82
N ARG A 38 9.19 5.94 -9.05
CA ARG A 38 9.04 7.40 -9.07
C ARG A 38 8.96 8.02 -7.67
N TYR A 39 8.25 7.37 -6.75
CA TYR A 39 7.92 7.94 -5.44
C TYR A 39 8.49 7.15 -4.25
N GLY A 40 9.19 6.03 -4.49
CA GLY A 40 9.77 5.23 -3.42
C GLY A 40 8.75 4.60 -2.47
N LEU A 41 7.51 4.39 -2.94
CA LEU A 41 6.43 3.82 -2.12
C LEU A 41 6.62 2.32 -1.92
N SER A 42 6.32 1.82 -0.73
CA SER A 42 6.11 0.39 -0.54
C SER A 42 4.77 0.00 -1.15
N ILE A 43 4.80 -0.85 -2.17
CA ILE A 43 3.59 -1.39 -2.81
C ILE A 43 2.80 -2.27 -1.86
N SER A 44 3.49 -3.00 -0.98
CA SER A 44 2.84 -3.85 0.03
C SER A 44 2.00 -3.01 1.00
N THR A 45 2.57 -1.91 1.52
CA THR A 45 1.86 -0.95 2.37
C THR A 45 0.75 -0.20 1.60
N LEU A 46 0.99 0.20 0.34
CA LEU A 46 -0.04 0.84 -0.49
C LEU A 46 -1.28 -0.05 -0.67
N LEU A 47 -1.08 -1.34 -0.99
CA LEU A 47 -2.17 -2.29 -1.13
C LEU A 47 -2.88 -2.55 0.21
N GLY A 48 -2.15 -2.54 1.33
CA GLY A 48 -2.73 -2.58 2.66
C GLY A 48 -3.60 -1.36 3.00
N ALA A 49 -3.15 -0.15 2.64
CA ALA A 49 -3.95 1.07 2.80
C ALA A 49 -5.25 1.03 1.98
N ILE A 50 -5.22 0.47 0.78
CA ILE A 50 -6.42 0.24 -0.05
C ILE A 50 -7.35 -0.76 0.65
N TRP A 51 -6.81 -1.91 1.07
CA TRP A 51 -7.58 -2.98 1.68
C TRP A 51 -8.32 -2.55 2.94
N THR A 52 -7.65 -1.82 3.84
CA THR A 52 -8.26 -1.32 5.09
C THR A 52 -9.48 -0.45 4.83
N GLY A 53 -9.42 0.47 3.87
CA GLY A 53 -10.58 1.25 3.46
C GLY A 53 -11.67 0.37 2.83
N ALA A 54 -11.28 -0.58 1.98
CA ALA A 54 -12.20 -1.49 1.30
C ALA A 54 -12.96 -2.43 2.25
N HIS A 55 -12.35 -2.82 3.37
CA HIS A 55 -12.87 -3.83 4.30
C HIS A 55 -13.42 -3.21 5.60
N GLY A 56 -13.71 -1.92 5.58
CA GLY A 56 -14.47 -1.26 6.65
C GLY A 56 -13.67 -0.92 7.91
N TYR A 57 -12.34 -0.81 7.81
CA TYR A 57 -11.53 -0.30 8.92
C TYR A 57 -11.66 1.23 9.05
N GLY A 58 -12.00 1.89 7.94
CA GLY A 58 -12.35 3.30 7.88
C GLY A 58 -11.30 4.19 7.22
N ARG A 59 -11.65 5.47 7.10
CA ARG A 59 -10.83 6.52 6.50
C ARG A 59 -9.88 7.12 7.53
N MET A 60 -8.58 6.96 7.30
CA MET A 60 -7.54 7.53 8.16
C MET A 60 -7.40 9.05 7.96
N GLY A 61 -7.18 9.77 9.06
CA GLY A 61 -6.58 11.10 9.06
C GLY A 61 -5.04 11.05 8.99
N ALA A 62 -4.41 12.20 8.80
CA ALA A 62 -2.94 12.31 8.63
C ALA A 62 -2.17 11.71 9.82
N THR A 63 -2.55 12.06 11.05
CA THR A 63 -1.90 11.56 12.27
C THR A 63 -2.09 10.05 12.44
N GLN A 64 -3.29 9.53 12.16
CA GLN A 64 -3.59 8.10 12.22
C GLN A 64 -2.72 7.33 11.23
N LEU A 65 -2.61 7.82 9.99
CA LEU A 65 -1.73 7.20 9.01
C LEU A 65 -0.27 7.17 9.48
N GLU A 66 0.25 8.28 10.00
CA GLU A 66 1.64 8.34 10.49
C GLU A 66 1.92 7.28 11.56
N THR A 67 0.99 7.10 12.50
CA THR A 67 1.12 6.06 13.52
C THR A 67 1.01 4.65 12.94
N THR A 68 0.05 4.42 12.03
CA THR A 68 -0.26 3.11 11.45
C THR A 68 0.82 2.58 10.53
N VAL A 69 1.47 3.44 9.73
CA VAL A 69 2.51 2.97 8.78
C VAL A 69 3.91 2.95 9.37
N ARG A 70 4.12 3.41 10.63
CA ARG A 70 5.46 3.62 11.20
C ARG A 70 6.28 2.33 11.25
N ARG A 71 5.77 1.28 11.92
CA ARG A 71 6.48 0.00 12.06
C ARG A 71 6.66 -0.68 10.70
N ALA A 72 5.63 -0.64 9.85
CA ALA A 72 5.70 -1.16 8.49
C ALA A 72 6.79 -0.46 7.64
N THR A 73 6.91 0.86 7.73
CA THR A 73 7.93 1.64 7.01
C THR A 73 9.34 1.34 7.50
N GLU A 74 9.52 1.24 8.83
CA GLU A 74 10.81 0.87 9.43
C GLU A 74 11.23 -0.54 9.01
N TRP A 75 10.32 -1.51 9.10
CA TRP A 75 10.52 -2.88 8.63
C TRP A 75 10.86 -2.95 7.14
N HIS A 76 10.16 -2.18 6.30
CA HIS A 76 10.43 -2.11 4.88
C HIS A 76 11.87 -1.66 4.60
N ARG A 77 12.30 -0.58 5.23
CA ARG A 77 13.64 -0.01 5.07
C ARG A 77 14.73 -0.95 5.58
N GLU A 78 14.52 -1.58 6.72
CA GLU A 78 15.58 -2.32 7.42
C GLU A 78 15.68 -3.79 7.01
N VAL A 79 14.60 -4.37 6.49
CA VAL A 79 14.54 -5.79 6.13
C VAL A 79 14.28 -5.99 4.64
N ILE A 80 13.21 -5.42 4.11
CA ILE A 80 12.78 -5.69 2.72
C ILE A 80 13.74 -5.05 1.71
N GLU A 81 14.16 -3.80 1.92
CA GLU A 81 15.09 -3.12 1.01
C GLU A 81 16.45 -3.82 0.88
N PRO A 82 17.13 -4.24 1.98
CA PRO A 82 18.33 -5.07 1.90
C PRO A 82 18.13 -6.40 1.17
N MET A 83 17.01 -7.09 1.41
CA MET A 83 16.69 -8.35 0.71
C MET A 83 16.50 -8.13 -0.80
N ARG A 84 15.77 -7.08 -1.19
CA ARG A 84 15.64 -6.65 -2.59
C ARG A 84 16.99 -6.33 -3.22
N ALA A 85 17.87 -5.64 -2.49
CA ALA A 85 19.22 -5.34 -2.96
C ALA A 85 20.06 -6.62 -3.16
N LEU A 86 20.03 -7.56 -2.21
CA LEU A 86 20.70 -8.85 -2.31
C LEU A 86 20.18 -9.66 -3.52
N ARG A 87 18.85 -9.76 -3.67
CA ARG A 87 18.21 -10.45 -4.79
C ARG A 87 18.59 -9.86 -6.15
N ARG A 88 18.74 -8.53 -6.25
CA ARG A 88 19.22 -7.85 -7.46
C ARG A 88 20.69 -8.19 -7.75
N ARG A 89 21.56 -8.18 -6.74
CA ARG A 89 22.99 -8.53 -6.88
C ARG A 89 23.18 -9.97 -7.36
N LEU A 90 22.40 -10.92 -6.82
CA LEU A 90 22.43 -12.32 -7.23
C LEU A 90 22.15 -12.53 -8.72
N ARG A 91 21.38 -11.62 -9.35
CA ARG A 91 21.09 -11.67 -10.80
C ARG A 91 22.20 -11.09 -11.66
N GLN A 92 22.91 -10.07 -11.19
CA GLN A 92 23.77 -9.24 -12.05
C GLN A 92 25.11 -9.89 -12.36
N GLN A 93 25.69 -10.65 -11.43
CA GLN A 93 27.05 -11.18 -11.55
C GLN A 93 27.14 -12.58 -10.91
N PRO A 94 26.50 -13.61 -11.48
CA PRO A 94 26.70 -14.96 -11.01
C PRO A 94 28.16 -15.39 -11.27
N PRO A 95 28.82 -16.10 -10.33
CA PRO A 95 30.14 -16.67 -10.60
C PRO A 95 30.07 -17.64 -11.79
N PRO A 96 31.07 -17.65 -12.68
CA PRO A 96 31.08 -18.54 -13.84
C PRO A 96 30.87 -20.01 -13.44
N GLY A 97 29.91 -20.67 -14.09
CA GLY A 97 29.57 -22.08 -13.84
C GLY A 97 28.64 -22.32 -12.65
N LEU A 98 28.17 -21.28 -11.96
CA LEU A 98 27.23 -21.37 -10.85
C LEU A 98 25.88 -20.69 -11.12
N GLU A 99 25.58 -20.31 -12.36
CA GLU A 99 24.41 -19.51 -12.75
C GLU A 99 23.08 -20.13 -12.28
N THR A 100 22.94 -21.45 -12.47
CA THR A 100 21.74 -22.18 -12.03
C THR A 100 21.59 -22.17 -10.51
N ARG A 101 22.70 -22.31 -9.77
CA ARG A 101 22.70 -22.31 -8.30
C ARG A 101 22.44 -20.92 -7.75
N THR A 102 22.96 -19.87 -8.39
CA THR A 102 22.67 -18.47 -8.02
C THR A 102 21.23 -18.10 -8.31
N GLU A 103 20.62 -18.59 -9.39
CA GLU A 103 19.20 -18.36 -9.65
C GLU A 103 18.32 -19.08 -8.63
N ALA A 104 18.63 -20.34 -8.28
CA ALA A 104 17.93 -21.05 -7.21
C ALA A 104 18.01 -20.31 -5.85
N LEU A 105 19.19 -19.79 -5.48
CA LEU A 105 19.36 -18.97 -4.29
C LEU A 105 18.53 -17.68 -4.37
N ARG A 106 18.50 -17.03 -5.54
CA ARG A 106 17.71 -15.83 -5.79
C ARG A 106 16.21 -16.07 -5.62
N HIS A 107 15.70 -17.24 -6.04
CA HIS A 107 14.32 -17.65 -5.82
C HIS A 107 14.01 -17.87 -4.33
N GLU A 108 14.93 -18.46 -3.56
CA GLU A 108 14.74 -18.60 -2.10
C GLU A 108 14.73 -17.23 -1.41
N VAL A 109 15.62 -16.31 -1.79
CA VAL A 109 15.58 -14.92 -1.28
C VAL A 109 14.27 -14.24 -1.65
N LEU A 110 13.73 -14.44 -2.86
CA LEU A 110 12.42 -13.91 -3.24
C LEU A 110 11.30 -14.44 -2.36
N ARG A 111 11.32 -15.74 -2.04
CA ARG A 111 10.31 -16.35 -1.16
C ARG A 111 10.32 -15.72 0.24
N GLN A 112 11.50 -15.49 0.78
CA GLN A 112 11.68 -14.81 2.08
C GLN A 112 11.30 -13.33 2.01
N GLU A 113 11.58 -12.66 0.88
CA GLU A 113 11.17 -11.26 0.66
C GLU A 113 9.65 -11.13 0.69
N LEU A 114 8.92 -12.07 0.06
CA LEU A 114 7.46 -12.08 0.11
C LEU A 114 6.93 -12.34 1.53
N GLU A 115 7.57 -13.20 2.32
CA GLU A 115 7.20 -13.39 3.72
C GLU A 115 7.46 -12.12 4.55
N ALA A 116 8.55 -11.40 4.29
CA ALA A 116 8.80 -10.11 4.92
C ALA A 116 7.74 -9.06 4.53
N GLU A 117 7.24 -9.06 3.29
CA GLU A 117 6.12 -8.21 2.86
C GLU A 117 4.80 -8.58 3.55
N ARG A 118 4.56 -9.87 3.86
CA ARG A 118 3.40 -10.30 4.66
C ARG A 118 3.47 -9.77 6.08
N ILE A 119 4.65 -9.81 6.70
CA ILE A 119 4.88 -9.21 8.02
C ILE A 119 4.62 -7.70 7.96
N GLU A 120 5.08 -7.00 6.91
CA GLU A 120 4.81 -5.57 6.71
C GLU A 120 3.30 -5.26 6.72
N GLN A 121 2.50 -6.08 6.04
CA GLN A 121 1.04 -5.94 6.01
C GLN A 121 0.38 -6.28 7.35
N GLN A 122 0.87 -7.29 8.06
CA GLN A 122 0.38 -7.59 9.39
C GLN A 122 0.65 -6.44 10.37
N LEU A 123 1.86 -5.84 10.32
CA LEU A 123 2.19 -4.66 11.12
C LEU A 123 1.22 -3.51 10.85
N LEU A 124 0.88 -3.26 9.59
CA LEU A 124 -0.11 -2.26 9.20
C LEU A 124 -1.49 -2.53 9.82
N LEU A 125 -1.94 -3.79 9.83
CA LEU A 125 -3.23 -4.19 10.40
C LEU A 125 -3.27 -4.06 11.92
N GLU A 126 -2.19 -4.47 12.58
CA GLU A 126 -2.05 -4.39 14.05
C GLU A 126 -2.02 -2.94 14.52
N ASP A 127 -1.34 -2.06 13.78
CA ASP A 127 -1.20 -0.65 14.11
C ASP A 127 -2.38 0.21 13.57
N PHE A 128 -3.38 -0.40 12.94
CA PHE A 128 -4.56 0.32 12.47
C PHE A 128 -5.46 0.72 13.65
N PRO A 129 -5.90 1.99 13.78
CA PRO A 129 -6.71 2.48 14.89
C PRO A 129 -8.19 2.08 14.74
N ARG A 130 -8.48 0.79 14.92
CA ARG A 130 -9.83 0.22 14.74
C ARG A 130 -10.87 0.94 15.60
N GLY A 131 -12.03 1.21 14.99
CA GLY A 131 -13.15 1.89 15.65
C GLY A 131 -12.94 3.38 15.90
N GLN A 132 -11.80 3.95 15.49
CA GLN A 132 -11.50 5.39 15.66
C GLN A 132 -11.55 6.17 14.33
N CYS A 133 -11.71 5.47 13.21
CA CYS A 133 -11.87 6.06 11.88
C CYS A 133 -13.34 6.01 11.45
N PRO A 134 -13.86 7.07 10.79
CA PRO A 134 -15.18 7.00 10.17
C PRO A 134 -15.17 5.94 9.06
N VAL A 135 -16.25 5.17 8.98
CA VAL A 135 -16.41 4.09 7.99
C VAL A 135 -17.57 4.44 7.08
N SER A 136 -17.33 4.50 5.78
CA SER A 136 -18.36 4.72 4.78
C SER A 136 -19.25 3.47 4.64
N ALA A 137 -20.48 3.66 4.12
CA ALA A 137 -21.34 2.54 3.74
C ALA A 137 -20.62 1.63 2.72
N GLU A 138 -20.98 0.34 2.67
CA GLU A 138 -20.27 -0.65 1.86
C GLU A 138 -20.11 -0.23 0.38
N ALA A 139 -21.17 0.30 -0.23
CA ALA A 139 -21.16 0.79 -1.61
C ALA A 139 -20.22 1.99 -1.84
N GLU A 140 -19.79 2.69 -0.78
CA GLU A 140 -18.93 3.86 -0.83
C GLU A 140 -17.52 3.61 -0.25
N ARG A 141 -17.20 2.37 0.17
CA ARG A 141 -15.88 2.04 0.74
C ARG A 141 -14.71 2.24 -0.23
N TRP A 142 -14.98 2.33 -1.53
CA TRP A 142 -13.99 2.75 -2.52
C TRP A 142 -13.42 4.15 -2.20
N ARG A 143 -14.22 5.05 -1.59
CA ARG A 143 -13.78 6.38 -1.16
C ARG A 143 -12.79 6.30 -0.01
N ASP A 144 -13.07 5.48 0.99
CA ASP A 144 -12.17 5.25 2.14
C ASP A 144 -10.85 4.63 1.66
N ALA A 145 -10.93 3.62 0.78
CA ALA A 145 -9.76 3.00 0.16
C ALA A 145 -8.93 4.01 -0.66
N THR A 146 -9.60 4.85 -1.44
CA THR A 146 -8.96 5.89 -2.24
C THR A 146 -8.28 6.93 -1.36
N ALA A 147 -8.96 7.38 -0.30
CA ALA A 147 -8.42 8.36 0.63
C ALA A 147 -7.19 7.83 1.38
N ASN A 148 -7.24 6.59 1.87
CA ASN A 148 -6.12 5.96 2.58
C ASN A 148 -4.89 5.81 1.65
N ALA A 149 -5.11 5.34 0.41
CA ALA A 149 -4.06 5.19 -0.58
C ALA A 149 -3.44 6.53 -1.00
N ALA A 150 -4.28 7.55 -1.21
CA ALA A 150 -3.84 8.91 -1.53
C ALA A 150 -3.06 9.54 -0.37
N LEU A 151 -3.52 9.35 0.86
CA LEU A 151 -2.85 9.88 2.05
C LEU A 151 -1.46 9.26 2.24
N TYR A 152 -1.33 7.94 2.00
CA TYR A 152 -0.03 7.26 1.99
C TYR A 152 0.87 7.78 0.88
N THR A 153 0.34 7.87 -0.34
CA THR A 153 1.06 8.37 -1.53
C THR A 153 1.58 9.79 -1.33
N ARG A 154 0.78 10.66 -0.68
CA ARG A 154 1.13 12.06 -0.40
C ARG A 154 2.42 12.22 0.41
N LYS A 155 2.81 11.22 1.22
CA LYS A 155 4.06 11.27 2.01
C LYS A 155 5.30 11.41 1.13
N SER A 156 5.29 10.80 -0.05
CA SER A 156 6.39 10.87 -1.02
C SER A 156 6.06 11.70 -2.27
N CYS A 157 4.79 12.07 -2.46
CA CYS A 157 4.31 12.92 -3.54
C CYS A 157 3.52 14.12 -2.95
N PRO A 158 4.19 15.23 -2.60
CA PRO A 158 3.56 16.32 -1.83
C PRO A 158 2.51 17.12 -2.64
N ARG A 159 2.38 16.86 -3.94
CA ARG A 159 1.38 17.47 -4.82
C ARG A 159 0.59 16.39 -5.56
N PRO A 160 -0.67 16.63 -5.96
CA PRO A 160 -1.47 15.67 -6.71
C PRO A 160 -1.00 15.60 -8.17
N GLU A 161 0.17 15.01 -8.40
CA GLU A 161 0.71 14.83 -9.76
C GLU A 161 -0.22 13.93 -10.59
N PRO A 162 -0.43 14.22 -11.89
CA PRO A 162 -1.24 13.37 -12.77
C PRO A 162 -0.79 11.91 -12.76
N GLN A 163 0.53 11.65 -12.74
CA GLN A 163 1.06 10.29 -12.71
C GLN A 163 0.69 9.52 -11.44
N ALA A 164 0.66 10.20 -10.28
CA ALA A 164 0.23 9.59 -9.03
C ALA A 164 -1.27 9.30 -9.05
N LEU A 165 -2.08 10.26 -9.52
CA LEU A 165 -3.55 10.11 -9.62
C LEU A 165 -3.95 9.01 -10.62
N ASP A 166 -3.31 8.96 -11.79
CA ASP A 166 -3.56 7.95 -12.81
C ASP A 166 -3.20 6.55 -12.31
N ALA A 167 -2.08 6.42 -11.59
CA ALA A 167 -1.68 5.15 -11.00
C ALA A 167 -2.64 4.71 -9.89
N LEU A 168 -3.03 5.62 -9.00
CA LEU A 168 -4.04 5.33 -7.97
C LEU A 168 -5.35 4.90 -8.61
N ALA A 169 -5.85 5.63 -9.62
CA ALA A 169 -7.07 5.27 -10.34
C ALA A 169 -6.98 3.90 -10.99
N ARG A 170 -5.82 3.54 -11.56
CA ARG A 170 -5.61 2.22 -12.16
C ARG A 170 -5.56 1.10 -11.13
N ILE A 171 -4.87 1.29 -10.01
CA ILE A 171 -4.76 0.27 -8.94
C ILE A 171 -6.10 0.11 -8.22
N LEU A 172 -6.78 1.20 -7.87
CA LEU A 172 -8.09 1.17 -7.22
C LEU A 172 -9.18 0.67 -8.18
N GLY A 173 -9.13 1.00 -9.48
CA GLY A 173 -10.05 0.45 -10.48
C GLY A 173 -9.94 -1.07 -10.63
N ALA A 174 -8.76 -1.65 -10.38
CA ALA A 174 -8.61 -3.10 -10.29
C ALA A 174 -9.29 -3.69 -9.03
N ALA A 175 -9.30 -2.96 -7.92
CA ALA A 175 -10.01 -3.36 -6.70
C ALA A 175 -11.53 -3.10 -6.77
N PHE A 176 -11.94 -2.08 -7.52
CA PHE A 176 -13.31 -1.59 -7.65
C PHE A 176 -13.68 -1.36 -9.13
N PRO A 177 -13.96 -2.43 -9.89
CA PRO A 177 -14.14 -2.35 -11.35
C PRO A 177 -15.36 -1.53 -11.80
N ASP A 178 -16.37 -1.39 -10.93
CA ASP A 178 -17.60 -0.64 -11.22
C ASP A 178 -17.49 0.87 -10.95
N VAL A 179 -16.35 1.32 -10.39
CA VAL A 179 -16.13 2.73 -10.05
C VAL A 179 -15.38 3.43 -11.19
N ASP A 180 -15.95 4.54 -11.65
CA ASP A 180 -15.32 5.41 -12.66
C ASP A 180 -13.94 5.90 -12.19
N GLY A 181 -12.91 5.70 -13.02
CA GLY A 181 -11.54 6.11 -12.74
C GLY A 181 -11.42 7.61 -12.49
N GLU A 182 -12.21 8.45 -13.16
CA GLU A 182 -12.20 9.89 -12.92
C GLU A 182 -12.82 10.25 -11.56
N ALA A 183 -13.78 9.47 -11.06
CA ALA A 183 -14.28 9.61 -9.69
C ALA A 183 -13.20 9.27 -8.66
N ILE A 184 -12.41 8.22 -8.91
CA ILE A 184 -11.26 7.86 -8.06
C ILE A 184 -10.22 8.99 -8.04
N LYS A 185 -9.87 9.57 -9.20
CA LYS A 185 -8.92 10.68 -9.26
C LYS A 185 -9.41 11.90 -8.48
N ARG A 186 -10.70 12.24 -8.58
CA ARG A 186 -11.29 13.36 -7.83
C ARG A 186 -11.22 13.13 -6.32
N GLU A 187 -11.61 11.94 -5.85
CA GLU A 187 -11.54 11.58 -4.43
C GLU A 187 -10.09 11.57 -3.92
N ALA A 188 -9.14 11.03 -4.70
CA ALA A 188 -7.73 11.05 -4.37
C ALA A 188 -7.19 12.49 -4.26
N ALA A 189 -7.43 13.33 -5.28
CA ALA A 189 -6.94 14.70 -5.33
C ALA A 189 -7.43 15.56 -4.15
N ALA A 190 -8.65 15.31 -3.65
CA ALA A 190 -9.20 16.00 -2.49
C ALA A 190 -8.31 15.86 -1.24
N VAL A 191 -7.57 14.75 -1.08
CA VAL A 191 -6.66 14.53 0.06
C VAL A 191 -5.51 15.55 0.12
N TRP A 192 -5.10 16.11 -1.02
CA TRP A 192 -4.07 17.15 -1.06
C TRP A 192 -4.61 18.55 -0.71
N GLN A 193 -5.92 18.77 -0.80
CA GLN A 193 -6.53 20.09 -0.53
C GLN A 193 -6.77 20.36 0.96
N VAL A 194 -6.92 19.30 1.77
CA VAL A 194 -7.25 19.38 3.21
C VAL A 194 -6.08 19.92 4.06
N GLY A 195 -4.88 20.12 3.49
CA GLY A 195 -3.69 20.63 4.21
C GLY A 195 -3.34 22.12 3.99
N GLY A 196 -4.12 22.87 3.19
CA GLY A 196 -3.79 24.24 2.79
C GLY A 196 -4.38 25.37 3.64
N GLY A 197 -5.10 25.05 4.72
CA GLY A 197 -5.85 26.03 5.50
C GLY A 197 -5.50 26.00 6.98
N CYS A 198 -4.29 26.42 7.35
CA CYS A 198 -3.96 26.80 8.73
C CYS A 198 -2.64 27.59 8.83
N GLU A 199 -2.44 28.62 8.01
CA GLU A 199 -1.47 29.68 8.31
C GLU A 199 -2.06 31.02 7.86
N GLY A 200 -2.43 31.87 8.82
CA GLY A 200 -2.81 33.26 8.53
C GLY A 200 -3.94 33.84 9.36
N SER A 201 -3.78 33.94 10.69
CA SER A 201 -4.31 35.08 11.45
C SER A 201 -3.73 35.08 12.87
N GLY A 202 -2.67 35.86 13.07
CA GLY A 202 -2.05 36.05 14.38
C GLY A 202 -1.07 37.21 14.35
N GLY A 203 -1.45 38.30 13.69
CA GLY A 203 -0.75 39.58 13.75
C GLY A 203 -1.73 40.66 14.17
N ALA A 204 -1.67 41.01 15.46
CA ALA A 204 -1.93 42.33 16.03
C ALA A 204 -1.34 42.34 17.43
#